data_AF-A0A0M4E1Y7-F1
#
_entry.id   AF-A0A0M4E1Y7-F1
#
_cell.length_a   1.000
_cell.length_b   1.000
_cell.length_c   1.000
_cell.angle_alpha   90.00
_cell.angle_beta   90.00
_cell.angle_gamma   90.00
#
_symmetry.space_group_name_H-M   'P 1'
#
loop_
_entity.id
_entity.type
_entity.pdbx_description
1 polymer ?
#
loop_
_entity_poly.entity_id
_entity_poly.type
_entity_poly.pdbx_seq_one_letter_code
_entity_poly.pdbx_strand_id
1 'polypeptide(L)'
;MSTYNFHGNISGPSNFGDHGKIEVTYGAPPAEALQLAADLVQLVRREAARPELAAEAEFVRGELVRAGEEGRPADQGRIRQALETLTVGLAAGSGGIALAQEIGRLVGL
;
A
#
# COMPACT_ATOMS: atom_id res chain seq x y z
N MET A 1 -8.50 -38.49 10.67
CA MET A 1 -9.18 -37.34 11.30
C MET A 1 -8.14 -36.24 11.49
N SER A 2 -8.29 -35.14 10.74
CA SER A 2 -7.40 -33.99 10.81
C SER A 2 -7.82 -33.05 11.93
N THR A 3 -6.86 -32.67 12.77
CA THR A 3 -6.98 -31.50 13.64
C THR A 3 -5.64 -30.78 13.56
N TYR A 4 -5.56 -29.74 12.73
CA TYR A 4 -4.40 -28.85 12.67
C TYR A 4 -4.54 -27.83 13.80
N ASN A 5 -3.67 -27.94 14.79
CA ASN A 5 -3.50 -26.94 15.84
C ASN A 5 -2.59 -25.82 15.31
N PHE A 6 -3.12 -24.62 15.16
CA PHE A 6 -2.31 -23.43 14.93
C PHE A 6 -1.74 -22.96 16.27
N HIS A 7 -0.54 -23.43 16.58
CA HIS A 7 0.36 -22.84 17.58
C HIS A 7 1.71 -22.67 16.89
N GLY A 8 1.99 -21.46 16.43
CA GLY A 8 3.22 -21.17 15.73
C GLY A 8 3.16 -19.77 15.15
N ASN A 9 3.96 -18.89 15.73
CA ASN A 9 4.27 -17.55 15.28
C ASN A 9 4.40 -17.49 13.74
N ILE A 10 3.42 -16.89 13.04
CA ILE A 10 3.54 -16.61 11.61
C ILE A 10 4.40 -15.34 11.47
N SER A 11 5.69 -15.48 11.77
CA SER A 11 6.73 -14.59 11.26
C SER A 11 7.44 -15.35 10.14
N GLY A 12 6.80 -15.39 8.98
CA GLY A 12 7.40 -15.88 7.75
C GLY A 12 7.58 -14.70 6.79
N PRO A 13 8.80 -14.40 6.31
CA PRO A 13 9.00 -13.32 5.36
C PRO A 13 8.50 -13.79 4.00
N SER A 14 7.34 -13.27 3.57
CA SER A 14 6.93 -13.33 2.17
C SER A 14 7.83 -12.38 1.39
N ASN A 15 9.01 -12.86 1.03
CA ASN A 15 9.88 -12.24 0.03
C ASN A 15 9.21 -12.38 -1.33
N PHE A 16 8.57 -11.30 -1.80
CA PHE A 16 8.33 -11.09 -3.22
C PHE A 16 9.13 -9.86 -3.64
N GLY A 17 10.21 -10.06 -4.40
CA GLY A 17 10.97 -8.98 -5.04
C GLY A 17 12.38 -8.75 -4.50
N ASP A 18 13.33 -9.34 -5.21
CA ASP A 18 14.69 -8.86 -5.50
C ASP A 18 15.32 -7.73 -4.64
N HIS A 19 16.53 -8.01 -4.14
CA HIS A 19 17.48 -7.09 -3.50
C HIS A 19 17.14 -6.51 -2.11
N GLY A 20 17.17 -7.38 -1.10
CA GLY A 20 18.14 -7.28 0.00
C GLY A 20 18.54 -5.89 0.52
N LYS A 21 17.60 -5.18 1.14
CA LYS A 21 17.81 -4.33 2.32
C LYS A 21 16.43 -3.92 2.83
N ILE A 22 16.00 -4.49 3.96
CA ILE A 22 15.00 -3.82 4.80
C ILE A 22 15.77 -2.68 5.47
N GLU A 23 16.05 -1.63 4.70
CA GLU A 23 16.42 -0.35 5.26
C GLU A 23 15.11 0.17 5.86
N VAL A 24 14.93 -0.09 7.16
CA VAL A 24 14.01 0.67 8.00
C VAL A 24 14.57 2.09 8.04
N THR A 25 14.49 2.79 6.91
CA THR A 25 14.75 4.21 6.83
C THR A 25 13.61 4.82 7.61
N TYR A 26 13.87 5.20 8.85
CA TYR A 26 12.94 5.87 9.78
C TYR A 26 12.41 7.24 9.27
N GLY A 27 12.58 7.51 7.97
CA GLY A 27 12.14 8.69 7.24
C GLY A 27 11.45 8.29 5.95
N ALA A 28 12.16 7.80 4.93
CA ALA A 28 11.56 7.55 3.62
C ALA A 28 10.61 6.32 3.57
N PRO A 29 9.49 6.40 2.84
CA PRO A 29 8.66 5.23 2.58
C PRO A 29 9.41 4.17 1.77
N PRO A 30 9.10 2.87 1.95
CA PRO A 30 9.77 1.80 1.22
C PRO A 30 9.49 1.92 -0.29
N ALA A 31 10.51 1.64 -1.11
CA ALA A 31 10.42 1.70 -2.57
C ALA A 31 9.28 0.82 -3.12
N GLU A 32 8.99 -0.29 -2.45
CA GLU A 32 7.88 -1.18 -2.76
C GLU A 32 6.51 -0.50 -2.58
N ALA A 33 6.32 0.31 -1.53
CA ALA A 33 5.07 1.06 -1.34
C ALA A 33 4.84 2.07 -2.46
N LEU A 34 5.91 2.69 -2.96
CA LEU A 34 5.82 3.61 -4.10
C LEU A 34 5.41 2.87 -5.39
N GLN A 35 5.96 1.68 -5.63
CA GLN A 35 5.60 0.87 -6.78
C GLN A 35 4.12 0.43 -6.71
N LEU A 36 3.68 -0.08 -5.56
CA LEU A 36 2.28 -0.48 -5.37
C LEU A 36 1.32 0.72 -5.50
N ALA A 37 1.69 1.91 -5.04
CA ALA A 37 0.90 3.11 -5.24
C ALA A 37 0.80 3.52 -6.71
N ALA A 38 1.85 3.31 -7.51
CA ALA A 38 1.79 3.52 -8.95
C ALA A 38 0.87 2.52 -9.65
N ASP A 39 0.92 1.25 -9.26
CA ASP A 39 0.04 0.20 -9.77
C ASP A 39 -1.42 0.46 -9.39
N LEU A 40 -1.68 0.92 -8.17
CA LEU A 40 -3.00 1.33 -7.71
C LEU A 40 -3.57 2.47 -8.57
N VAL A 41 -2.78 3.50 -8.87
CA VAL A 41 -3.20 4.58 -9.79
C VAL A 41 -3.59 4.04 -11.16
N GLN A 42 -2.76 3.16 -11.75
CA GLN A 42 -3.05 2.58 -13.06
C GLN A 42 -4.32 1.73 -13.04
N LEU A 43 -4.49 0.93 -11.99
CA LEU A 43 -5.66 0.07 -11.83
C LEU A 43 -6.93 0.89 -11.65
N VAL A 44 -6.93 1.88 -10.76
CA VAL A 44 -8.08 2.75 -10.51
C VAL A 44 -8.46 3.52 -11.78
N ARG A 45 -7.49 4.05 -12.54
CA ARG A 45 -7.76 4.72 -13.82
C ARG A 45 -8.36 3.79 -14.87
N ARG A 46 -8.04 2.49 -14.83
CA ARG A 46 -8.56 1.48 -15.75
C ARG A 46 -9.95 0.97 -15.34
N GLU A 47 -10.15 0.74 -14.05
CA GLU A 47 -11.30 -0.01 -13.53
C GLU A 47 -12.37 0.90 -12.92
N ALA A 48 -12.00 2.04 -12.36
CA ALA A 48 -12.95 2.95 -11.74
C ALA A 48 -13.52 3.92 -12.77
N ALA A 49 -14.85 3.93 -12.92
CA ALA A 49 -15.57 4.98 -13.63
C ALA A 49 -15.65 6.31 -12.85
N ARG A 50 -14.87 6.43 -11.76
CA ARG A 50 -14.91 7.52 -10.77
C ARG A 50 -13.57 8.25 -10.74
N PRO A 51 -13.46 9.44 -11.36
CA PRO A 51 -12.20 10.20 -11.40
C PRO A 51 -11.72 10.62 -10.00
N GLU A 52 -12.63 10.78 -9.04
CA GLU A 52 -12.30 11.08 -7.64
C GLU A 52 -11.43 10.00 -6.98
N LEU A 53 -11.62 8.72 -7.35
CA LEU A 53 -10.79 7.63 -6.82
C LEU A 53 -9.39 7.67 -7.43
N ALA A 54 -9.27 8.05 -8.70
CA ALA A 54 -7.96 8.20 -9.32
C ALA A 54 -7.17 9.33 -8.65
N ALA A 55 -7.83 10.44 -8.29
CA ALA A 55 -7.21 11.52 -7.54
C ALA A 55 -6.72 11.07 -6.16
N GLU A 56 -7.47 10.22 -5.46
CA GLU A 56 -7.07 9.69 -4.15
C GLU A 56 -5.86 8.74 -4.25
N ALA A 57 -5.83 7.88 -5.27
CA ALA A 57 -4.66 7.03 -5.54
C ALA A 57 -3.42 7.85 -5.92
N GLU A 58 -3.61 8.93 -6.69
CA GLU A 58 -2.54 9.86 -7.05
C GLU A 58 -2.03 10.62 -5.83
N PHE A 59 -2.92 10.99 -4.91
CA PHE A 59 -2.55 11.61 -3.65
C PHE A 59 -1.64 10.69 -2.80
N VAL A 60 -2.01 9.41 -2.63
CA VAL A 60 -1.18 8.43 -1.92
C VAL A 60 0.21 8.34 -2.55
N ARG A 61 0.29 8.18 -3.87
CA ARG A 61 1.57 8.15 -4.59
C ARG A 61 2.36 9.44 -4.40
N GLY A 62 1.71 10.60 -4.50
CA GLY A 62 2.34 11.91 -4.36
C GLY A 62 2.98 12.12 -3.00
N GLU A 63 2.28 11.77 -1.92
CA GLU A 63 2.83 11.85 -0.57
C GLU A 63 4.02 10.89 -0.38
N LEU A 64 3.97 9.68 -0.95
CA LEU A 64 5.08 8.74 -0.86
C LEU A 64 6.32 9.23 -1.63
N VAL A 65 6.15 9.76 -2.84
CA VAL A 65 7.24 10.36 -3.63
C VAL A 65 7.86 11.51 -2.83
N ARG A 66 7.02 12.44 -2.36
CA ARG A 66 7.47 13.63 -1.65
C ARG A 66 8.20 13.28 -0.35
N ALA A 67 7.68 12.31 0.41
CA ALA A 67 8.32 11.82 1.61
C ALA A 67 9.69 11.17 1.33
N GLY A 68 9.80 10.42 0.22
CA GLY A 68 11.07 9.86 -0.25
C GLY A 68 12.09 10.93 -0.66
N GLU A 69 11.65 11.94 -1.41
CA GLU A 69 12.49 13.06 -1.85
C GLU A 69 12.96 13.94 -0.69
N GLU A 70 12.07 14.22 0.27
CA GLU A 70 12.36 15.04 1.45
C GLU A 70 13.05 14.25 2.57
N GLY A 71 13.22 12.93 2.42
CA GLY A 71 13.82 12.05 3.43
C GLY A 71 13.03 12.00 4.75
N ARG A 72 11.73 12.30 4.72
CA ARG A 72 10.84 12.39 5.88
C ARG A 72 9.80 11.27 5.87
N PRO A 73 9.21 10.91 7.03
CA PRO A 73 8.05 10.02 7.06
C PRO A 73 6.89 10.59 6.24
N ALA A 74 6.25 9.68 5.48
CA ALA A 74 5.01 9.98 4.81
C ALA A 74 3.90 10.27 5.84
N ASP A 75 2.95 11.13 5.48
CA ASP A 75 1.84 11.46 6.37
C ASP A 75 0.87 10.27 6.45
N GLN A 76 1.11 9.42 7.45
CA GLN A 76 0.34 8.20 7.72
C GLN A 76 -1.15 8.47 7.92
N GLY A 77 -1.51 9.61 8.55
CA GLY A 77 -2.91 9.96 8.78
C GLY A 77 -3.63 10.24 7.47
N ARG A 78 -3.00 11.00 6.58
CA ARG A 78 -3.56 11.30 5.26
C ARG A 78 -3.58 10.08 4.36
N ILE A 79 -2.52 9.28 4.35
CA ILE A 79 -2.46 8.04 3.55
C ILE A 79 -3.54 7.06 4.02
N ARG A 80 -3.76 6.91 5.34
CA ARG A 80 -4.83 6.05 5.85
C ARG A 80 -6.19 6.49 5.34
N GLN A 81 -6.52 7.79 5.49
CA GLN A 81 -7.80 8.34 5.05
C GLN A 81 -8.02 8.14 3.53
N ALA A 82 -6.96 8.32 2.75
CA ALA A 82 -6.98 8.11 1.31
C ALA A 82 -7.26 6.65 0.94
N LEU A 83 -6.54 5.72 1.56
CA LEU A 83 -6.72 4.28 1.36
C LEU A 83 -8.11 3.81 1.82
N GLU A 84 -8.66 4.35 2.90
CA GLU A 84 -10.03 4.07 3.35
C GLU A 84 -11.05 4.52 2.29
N THR A 85 -10.90 5.73 1.76
CA THR A 85 -11.77 6.27 0.70
C THR A 85 -11.71 5.40 -0.56
N LEU A 86 -10.52 4.97 -0.96
CA LEU A 86 -10.32 4.03 -2.06
C LEU A 86 -10.99 2.67 -1.79
N THR A 87 -10.83 2.12 -0.59
CA THR A 87 -11.39 0.81 -0.22
C THR A 87 -12.92 0.83 -0.22
N VAL A 88 -13.54 1.94 0.18
CA VAL A 88 -15.00 2.14 0.14
C VAL A 88 -15.51 2.37 -1.28
N GLY A 89 -14.74 3.11 -2.09
CA GLY A 89 -15.13 3.47 -3.46
C GLY A 89 -14.92 2.37 -4.50
N LEU A 90 -13.97 1.47 -4.24
CA LEU A 90 -13.65 0.35 -5.12
C LEU A 90 -14.67 -0.79 -5.00
N ALA A 91 -14.83 -1.55 -6.08
CA ALA A 91 -15.67 -2.74 -6.08
C ALA A 91 -15.10 -3.81 -5.12
N ALA A 92 -15.97 -4.45 -4.36
CA ALA A 92 -15.60 -5.54 -3.47
C ALA A 92 -14.90 -6.67 -4.26
N GLY A 93 -13.75 -7.13 -3.77
CA GLY A 93 -12.94 -8.15 -4.44
C GLY A 93 -12.10 -7.66 -5.63
N SER A 94 -12.04 -6.34 -5.88
CA SER A 94 -11.14 -5.78 -6.89
C SER A 94 -9.68 -5.85 -6.44
N GLY A 95 -8.76 -5.93 -7.41
CA GLY A 95 -7.32 -5.87 -7.14
C GLY A 95 -6.89 -4.60 -6.42
N GLY A 96 -7.66 -3.51 -6.55
CA GLY A 96 -7.36 -2.22 -5.93
C GLY A 96 -7.48 -2.25 -4.41
N ILE A 97 -8.40 -3.06 -3.86
CA ILE A 97 -8.51 -3.24 -2.40
C ILE A 97 -7.26 -3.97 -1.87
N ALA A 98 -6.78 -5.00 -2.56
CA ALA A 98 -5.57 -5.73 -2.16
C ALA A 98 -4.33 -4.83 -2.19
N LEU A 99 -4.18 -4.02 -3.25
CA LEU A 99 -3.10 -3.04 -3.35
C LEU A 99 -3.18 -1.99 -2.24
N ALA A 100 -4.36 -1.45 -1.94
CA ALA A 100 -4.54 -0.47 -0.87
C ALA A 100 -4.15 -1.04 0.50
N GLN A 101 -4.50 -2.29 0.78
CA GLN A 101 -4.13 -2.97 2.03
C GLN A 101 -2.62 -3.22 2.13
N GLU A 102 -1.98 -3.64 1.05
CA GLU A 102 -0.53 -3.91 1.06
C GLU A 102 0.28 -2.62 1.21
N ILE A 103 -0.14 -1.52 0.57
CA ILE A 103 0.47 -0.19 0.79
C ILE A 103 0.37 0.19 2.27
N GLY A 104 -0.82 0.02 2.87
CA GLY A 104 -1.03 0.29 4.29
C GLY A 104 -0.06 -0.49 5.19
N ARG A 105 0.11 -1.79 4.93
CA ARG A 105 1.06 -2.64 5.67
C ARG A 105 2.50 -2.13 5.54
N LEU A 106 2.94 -1.77 4.33
CA LEU A 106 4.30 -1.33 4.08
C LEU A 106 4.62 0.04 4.70
N VAL A 107 3.63 0.92 4.82
CA VAL A 107 3.79 2.23 5.47
C VAL A 107 3.49 2.22 6.97
N GLY A 108 3.19 1.05 7.54
CA GLY A 108 2.99 0.85 8.98
C GLY A 108 1.62 1.27 9.50
N LEU A 109 0.56 1.11 8.69
CA LEU A 109 -0.84 1.42 9.04
C LEU A 109 -1.62 0.21 9.56
#